data_AF-A0A9D8R0U1-F1
#
_entry.id   AF-A0A9D8R0U1-F1
#
_cell.length_a   1.000
_cell.length_b   1.000
_cell.length_c   1.000
_cell.angle_alpha   90.00
_cell.angle_beta   90.00
_cell.angle_gamma   90.00
#
_symmetry.space_group_name_H-M   'P 1'
#
loop_
_entity.id
_entity.type
_entity.pdbx_description
1 polymer ?
#
loop_
_entity_poly.entity_id
_entity_poly.type
_entity_poly.pdbx_seq_one_letter_code
_entity_poly.pdbx_strand_id
1 'polypeptide(L)'
;MDKKELLKFCRYYKGEKENPFEGKDQMKALMWGYESKWVEFTMKASEDDKCQEAQILSSSLNEYIRAGMREFEKIDDTPLALKAILYNRYYYWNEGGDFKKWYKETYMK
;
A
#
# COMPACT_ATOMS: atom_id res chain seq x y z
N MET A 1 -6.89 16.03 0.60
CA MET A 1 -5.75 15.36 -0.08
C MET A 1 -6.03 15.38 -1.57
N ASP A 2 -5.03 15.58 -2.43
CA ASP A 2 -5.21 15.56 -3.89
C ASP A 2 -4.75 14.23 -4.49
N LYS A 3 -5.56 13.65 -5.39
CA LYS A 3 -5.27 12.34 -6.00
C LYS A 3 -3.96 12.35 -6.78
N LYS A 4 -3.62 13.43 -7.51
CA LYS A 4 -2.39 13.51 -8.30
C LYS A 4 -1.16 13.54 -7.40
N GLU A 5 -1.25 14.19 -6.23
CA GLU A 5 -0.18 14.15 -5.24
C GLU A 5 0.04 12.74 -4.69
N LEU A 6 -1.03 11.96 -4.46
CA LEU A 6 -0.90 10.56 -4.03
C LEU A 6 -0.24 9.68 -5.10
N LEU A 7 -0.59 9.87 -6.37
CA LEU A 7 -0.05 9.07 -7.48
C LEU A 7 1.48 9.22 -7.65
N LYS A 8 2.09 10.29 -7.15
CA LYS A 8 3.55 10.46 -7.16
C LYS A 8 4.28 9.40 -6.32
N PHE A 9 3.59 8.85 -5.31
CA PHE A 9 4.13 7.81 -4.44
C PHE A 9 3.87 6.40 -4.97
N CYS A 10 3.05 6.25 -6.00
CA CYS A 10 2.71 4.96 -6.59
C CYS A 10 3.74 4.57 -7.66
N ARG A 11 4.22 3.33 -7.62
CA ARG A 11 5.15 2.77 -8.61
C ARG A 11 4.43 2.18 -9.80
N TYR A 12 3.33 1.47 -9.55
CA TYR A 12 2.57 0.69 -10.53
C TYR A 12 1.26 1.37 -10.92
N TYR A 13 0.50 1.93 -9.97
CA TYR A 13 -0.77 2.62 -10.24
C TYR A 13 -0.53 4.08 -10.64
N LYS A 14 -0.89 4.46 -11.87
CA LYS A 14 -0.76 5.84 -12.37
C LYS A 14 -2.11 6.54 -12.57
N GLY A 15 -3.18 5.97 -12.01
CA GLY A 15 -4.53 6.51 -12.12
C GLY A 15 -5.35 5.89 -13.25
N GLU A 16 -4.85 4.83 -13.89
CA GLU A 16 -5.57 4.10 -14.93
C GLU A 16 -6.89 3.52 -14.40
N LYS A 17 -7.89 3.38 -15.28
CA LYS A 17 -9.17 2.77 -14.92
C LYS A 17 -9.06 1.25 -14.80
N GLU A 18 -8.20 0.65 -15.61
CA GLU A 18 -8.02 -0.80 -15.70
C GLU A 18 -6.55 -1.14 -15.44
N ASN A 19 -6.32 -2.33 -14.86
CA ASN A 19 -4.99 -2.79 -14.50
C ASN A 19 -4.23 -3.23 -15.76
N PRO A 20 -3.17 -2.52 -16.19
CA PRO A 20 -2.46 -2.83 -17.43
C PRO A 20 -1.63 -4.13 -17.35
N PHE A 21 -1.40 -4.62 -16.12
CA PHE A 21 -0.64 -5.82 -15.83
C PHE A 21 -1.51 -7.08 -15.70
N GLU A 22 -2.83 -6.91 -15.65
CA GLU A 22 -3.79 -8.03 -15.56
C GLU A 22 -3.56 -9.03 -16.70
N GLY A 23 -3.44 -10.32 -16.37
CA GLY A 23 -3.17 -11.39 -17.33
C GLY A 23 -1.76 -11.39 -17.95
N LYS A 24 -0.87 -10.45 -17.59
CA LYS A 24 0.50 -10.35 -18.13
C LYS A 24 1.57 -10.58 -17.07
N ASP A 25 1.44 -9.91 -15.93
CA ASP A 25 2.38 -9.99 -14.82
C ASP A 25 1.58 -9.94 -13.51
N GLN A 26 1.38 -11.12 -12.91
CA GLN A 26 0.56 -11.26 -11.71
C GLN A 26 1.10 -10.44 -10.53
N MET A 27 2.43 -10.35 -10.39
CA MET A 27 3.01 -9.61 -9.27
C MET A 27 2.78 -8.11 -9.44
N LYS A 28 3.04 -7.56 -10.63
CA LYS A 28 2.76 -6.15 -10.92
C LYS A 28 1.27 -5.84 -10.85
N ALA A 29 0.41 -6.77 -11.27
CA ALA A 29 -1.03 -6.63 -11.16
C ALA A 29 -1.48 -6.52 -9.69
N LEU A 30 -0.92 -7.34 -8.80
CA LEU A 30 -1.17 -7.25 -7.36
C LEU A 30 -0.68 -5.92 -6.78
N MET A 31 0.55 -5.49 -7.11
CA MET A 31 1.10 -4.24 -6.60
C MET A 31 0.29 -3.03 -7.07
N TRP A 32 -0.13 -3.02 -8.34
CA TRP A 32 -1.03 -2.03 -8.90
C TRP A 32 -2.35 -1.98 -8.12
N GLY A 33 -2.92 -3.15 -7.79
CA GLY A 33 -4.16 -3.23 -7.02
C GLY A 33 -4.02 -2.66 -5.61
N TYR A 34 -2.92 -2.95 -4.93
CA TYR A 34 -2.66 -2.42 -3.58
C TYR A 34 -2.46 -0.91 -3.57
N GLU A 35 -1.72 -0.37 -4.54
CA GLU A 35 -1.55 1.08 -4.67
C GLU A 35 -2.85 1.79 -5.03
N SER A 36 -3.63 1.21 -5.94
CA SER A 36 -4.96 1.74 -6.32
C SER A 36 -5.89 1.80 -5.11
N LYS A 37 -5.93 0.75 -4.30
CA LYS A 37 -6.72 0.74 -3.05
C LYS A 37 -6.20 1.70 -2.00
N TRP A 38 -4.88 1.84 -1.87
CA TRP A 38 -4.31 2.85 -0.98
C TRP A 38 -4.73 4.27 -1.38
N VAL A 39 -4.65 4.61 -2.68
CA VAL A 39 -5.10 5.93 -3.17
C VAL A 39 -6.59 6.13 -2.90
N GLU A 40 -7.43 5.14 -3.24
CA GLU A 40 -8.88 5.18 -2.99
C GLU A 40 -9.19 5.44 -1.51
N PHE A 41 -8.60 4.64 -0.62
CA PHE A 41 -8.86 4.74 0.81
C PHE A 41 -8.37 6.06 1.39
N THR A 42 -7.23 6.54 0.91
CA THR A 42 -6.64 7.80 1.36
C THR A 42 -7.48 9.00 0.94
N MET A 43 -8.04 8.97 -0.28
CA MET A 43 -8.98 9.98 -0.75
C MET A 43 -10.25 9.99 0.09
N LYS A 44 -10.89 8.84 0.29
CA LYS A 44 -12.12 8.72 1.11
C LYS A 44 -11.89 9.14 2.56
N ALA A 45 -10.77 8.72 3.16
CA ALA A 45 -10.41 9.12 4.52
C ALA A 45 -10.14 10.63 4.67
N SER A 46 -9.82 11.31 3.56
CA SER A 46 -9.67 12.76 3.54
C SER A 46 -10.99 13.51 3.41
N GLU A 47 -12.03 12.85 2.90
CA GLU A 47 -13.38 13.38 2.78
C GLU A 47 -14.19 13.13 4.07
N ASP A 48 -14.03 11.96 4.67
CA ASP A 48 -14.66 11.54 5.93
C ASP A 48 -13.69 10.67 6.75
N ASP A 49 -13.22 11.18 7.88
CA ASP A 49 -12.29 10.48 8.78
C ASP A 49 -12.93 9.30 9.53
N LYS A 50 -14.26 9.18 9.48
CA LYS A 50 -15.03 8.12 10.14
C LYS A 50 -15.48 7.02 9.19
N CYS A 51 -15.24 7.17 7.89
CA CYS A 51 -15.60 6.15 6.91
C CYS A 51 -14.87 4.83 7.15
N GLN A 52 -15.36 3.75 6.55
CA GLN A 52 -14.79 2.42 6.70
C GLN A 52 -13.33 2.38 6.22
N GLU A 53 -13.01 3.10 5.14
CA GLU A 53 -11.68 3.14 4.55
C GLU A 53 -10.66 3.84 5.46
N ALA A 54 -11.06 4.92 6.14
CA ALA A 54 -10.24 5.58 7.15
C ALA A 54 -9.90 4.63 8.31
N GLN A 55 -10.91 3.86 8.77
CA GLN A 55 -10.73 2.86 9.83
C GLN A 55 -9.82 1.72 9.39
N ILE A 56 -9.93 1.25 8.15
CA ILE A 56 -9.02 0.23 7.59
C ILE A 56 -7.58 0.76 7.56
N LEU A 57 -7.35 1.97 7.03
CA LEU A 57 -6.02 2.57 6.99
C LEU A 57 -5.41 2.72 8.39
N SER A 58 -6.19 3.25 9.33
CA SER A 58 -5.76 3.42 10.72
C SER A 58 -5.41 2.08 11.36
N SER A 59 -6.24 1.05 11.15
CA SER A 59 -6.01 -0.29 11.70
C SER A 59 -4.74 -0.92 11.13
N SER A 60 -4.59 -0.92 9.80
CA SER A 60 -3.37 -1.45 9.15
C SER A 60 -2.11 -0.69 9.60
N LEU A 61 -2.20 0.64 9.73
CA LEU A 61 -1.09 1.47 10.20
C LEU A 61 -0.71 1.14 11.65
N ASN A 62 -1.70 0.95 12.52
CA ASN A 62 -1.47 0.57 13.91
C ASN A 62 -0.82 -0.82 14.02
N GLU A 63 -1.26 -1.80 13.22
CA GLU A 63 -0.61 -3.12 13.15
C GLU A 63 0.84 -3.02 12.68
N TYR A 64 1.10 -2.23 11.64
CA TYR A 64 2.44 -1.99 11.11
C TYR A 64 3.38 -1.38 12.15
N ILE A 65 2.90 -0.34 12.86
CA ILE A 65 3.67 0.32 13.92
C ILE A 65 3.91 -0.63 15.11
N ARG A 66 2.89 -1.39 15.52
CA ARG A 66 3.00 -2.38 16.61
C ARG A 66 3.99 -3.49 16.29
N ALA A 67 4.15 -3.85 15.02
CA ALA A 67 5.17 -4.78 14.55
C ALA A 67 6.60 -4.20 14.53
N GLY A 68 6.80 -2.96 14.99
CA GLY A 68 8.12 -2.32 15.04
C GLY A 68 8.60 -1.79 13.69
N MET A 69 7.69 -1.60 12.73
CA MET A 69 8.04 -1.24 11.36
C MET A 69 8.08 0.26 11.09
N ARG A 70 7.85 1.09 12.11
CA ARG A 70 7.76 2.55 11.99
C ARG A 70 9.00 3.18 11.34
N GLU A 71 10.19 2.71 11.68
CA GLU A 71 11.46 3.24 11.16
C GLU A 71 11.98 2.46 9.94
N PHE A 72 11.23 1.48 9.44
CA PHE A 72 11.64 0.67 8.29
C PHE A 72 11.60 1.49 6.99
N GLU A 73 12.77 1.63 6.37
CA GLU A 73 12.97 2.31 5.08
C GLU A 73 12.30 3.70 5.04
N LYS A 74 12.41 4.48 6.11
CA LYS A 74 11.72 5.77 6.28
C LYS A 74 11.97 6.81 5.18
N ILE A 75 12.99 6.58 4.35
CA ILE A 75 13.47 7.48 3.30
C ILE A 75 13.19 6.96 1.87
N ASP A 76 12.47 5.84 1.69
CA ASP A 76 12.27 5.18 0.39
C ASP A 76 11.10 5.73 -0.45
N ASP A 77 10.75 7.00 -0.25
CA ASP A 77 9.62 7.73 -0.85
C ASP A 77 8.25 7.03 -0.72
N THR A 78 8.14 5.90 -0.01
CA THR A 78 6.89 5.15 0.10
C THR A 78 6.16 5.54 1.38
N PRO A 79 4.93 6.09 1.30
CA PRO A 79 4.17 6.51 2.47
C PRO A 79 3.94 5.36 3.45
N LEU A 80 4.00 5.67 4.75
CA LEU A 80 3.84 4.68 5.81
C LEU A 80 2.51 3.92 5.73
N ALA A 81 1.42 4.62 5.36
CA ALA A 81 0.11 4.01 5.15
C ALA A 81 0.07 3.03 3.96
N LEU A 82 0.85 3.28 2.90
CA LEU A 82 0.99 2.35 1.78
C LEU A 82 1.78 1.11 2.21
N LYS A 83 2.89 1.29 2.96
CA LYS A 83 3.63 0.16 3.55
C LYS A 83 2.76 -0.68 4.47
N ALA A 84 1.87 -0.04 5.24
CA ALA A 84 0.94 -0.73 6.12
C ALA A 84 -0.07 -1.60 5.35
N ILE A 85 -0.60 -1.14 4.22
CA ILE A 85 -1.45 -1.96 3.35
C ILE A 85 -0.66 -3.15 2.79
N LEU A 86 0.55 -2.90 2.27
CA LEU A 86 1.42 -3.96 1.74
C LEU A 86 1.74 -5.00 2.82
N TYR A 87 2.02 -4.56 4.04
CA TYR A 87 2.29 -5.42 5.18
C TYR A 87 1.09 -6.29 5.55
N ASN A 88 -0.09 -5.67 5.69
CA ASN A 88 -1.32 -6.40 6.00
C ASN A 88 -1.62 -7.46 4.92
N ARG A 89 -1.41 -7.14 3.64
CA ARG A 89 -1.59 -8.09 2.54
C ARG A 89 -0.51 -9.17 2.50
N TYR A 90 0.74 -8.82 2.77
CA TYR A 90 1.82 -9.79 2.84
C TYR A 90 1.53 -10.90 3.86
N TYR A 91 1.11 -10.54 5.08
CA TYR A 91 0.76 -11.52 6.11
C TYR A 91 -0.56 -12.26 5.86
N TYR A 92 -1.46 -11.70 5.06
CA TYR A 92 -2.66 -12.42 4.63
C TYR A 92 -2.31 -13.56 3.66
N TRP A 93 -1.36 -13.34 2.75
CA TRP A 93 -0.96 -14.32 1.73
C TRP A 93 0.17 -15.24 2.17
N ASN A 94 1.00 -14.80 3.10
CA ASN A 94 2.13 -15.55 3.61
C ASN A 94 1.85 -15.83 5.09
N GLU A 95 1.80 -17.10 5.49
CA GLU A 95 1.59 -17.55 6.88
C GLU A 95 2.82 -17.25 7.76
N GLY A 96 3.23 -15.98 7.81
CA GLY A 96 4.51 -15.53 8.33
C GLY A 96 5.56 -15.29 7.23
N GLY A 97 6.69 -14.73 7.62
CA GLY A 97 7.81 -14.45 6.73
C GLY A 97 8.47 -13.10 7.00
N ASP A 98 9.54 -12.82 6.25
CA ASP A 98 10.28 -11.57 6.35
C ASP A 98 9.73 -10.53 5.37
N PHE A 99 8.75 -9.75 5.85
CA PHE A 99 8.19 -8.64 5.09
C PHE A 99 9.27 -7.65 4.62
N LYS A 100 10.33 -7.41 5.42
CA LYS A 100 11.38 -6.44 5.05
C LYS A 100 12.12 -6.92 3.81
N LYS A 101 12.45 -8.20 3.77
CA LYS A 101 13.06 -8.84 2.61
C LYS A 101 12.12 -8.81 1.41
N TRP A 102 10.88 -9.25 1.59
CA TRP A 102 9.87 -9.24 0.52
C TRP A 102 9.69 -7.84 -0.09
N TYR A 103 9.56 -6.81 0.76
CA TYR A 103 9.38 -5.42 0.35
C TYR A 103 10.53 -4.95 -0.55
N LYS A 104 11.78 -5.21 -0.13
CA LYS A 104 12.98 -4.83 -0.91
C LYS A 104 13.12 -5.61 -2.21
N GLU A 105 12.84 -6.90 -2.18
CA GLU A 105 13.09 -7.80 -3.32
C GLU A 105 11.94 -7.86 -4.32
N THR A 106 10.75 -7.41 -3.94
CA THR A 106 9.53 -7.52 -4.76
C THR A 106 8.92 -6.16 -5.07
N TYR A 107 8.64 -5.33 -4.05
CA TYR A 107 7.94 -4.07 -4.25
C TYR A 107 8.87 -2.92 -4.70
N MET A 108 10.11 -2.90 -4.22
CA MET A 108 11.08 -1.85 -4.55
C MET A 108 11.85 -2.09 -5.87
N LYS A 109 11.54 -3.17 -6.59
CA LYS A 109 12.11 -3.47 -7.92
C LYS A 109 11.31 -2.83 -9.05
#